data_AF-A0A962XVV7-F1
#
_entry.id   AF-A0A962XVV7-F1
#
_cell.length_a   1.000
_cell.length_b   1.000
_cell.length_c   1.000
_cell.angle_alpha   90.00
_cell.angle_beta   90.00
_cell.angle_gamma   90.00
#
_symmetry.space_group_name_H-M   'P 1'
#
loop_
_entity.id
_entity.type
_entity.pdbx_description
1 polymer ?
#
loop_
_entity_poly.entity_id
_entity_poly.type
_entity_poly.pdbx_seq_one_letter_code
_entity_poly.pdbx_strand_id
1 'polypeptide(L)'
;MDSTSIELPGSQIAAVVVDGDEVSIRFEPAYVIKTMTGSVERTRWWQNGALVFSDAELADDEPLPTLPARCNGGDVGENVYTYRDMIPVPLQSHGRAHCALKVGDATIRVTAAAVRLVMEDVPRYIEHIRPGTVSQEGS
;
A
#
# COMPACT_ATOMS: atom_id res chain seq x y z
N MET A 1 4.05 7.53 19.85
CA MET A 1 4.47 8.21 18.61
C MET A 1 3.31 8.11 17.66
N ASP A 2 2.89 9.22 17.07
CA ASP A 2 1.76 9.21 16.13
C ASP A 2 2.17 8.38 14.93
N SER A 3 1.31 7.48 14.47
CA SER A 3 1.58 6.63 13.32
C SER A 3 0.59 6.92 12.22
N THR A 4 1.09 6.99 10.99
CA THR A 4 0.29 7.04 9.79
C THR A 4 0.68 5.88 8.90
N SER A 5 -0.32 5.16 8.38
CA SER A 5 -0.11 4.05 7.47
C SER A 5 -1.20 3.98 6.41
N ILE A 6 -0.87 3.50 5.22
CA ILE A 6 -1.87 3.01 4.28
C ILE A 6 -2.33 1.63 4.73
N GLU A 7 -3.63 1.37 4.72
CA GLU A 7 -4.25 0.05 4.86
C GLU A 7 -4.34 -0.58 3.46
N LEU A 8 -3.58 -1.65 3.21
CA LEU A 8 -3.58 -2.31 1.90
C LEU A 8 -4.95 -2.95 1.59
N PRO A 9 -5.56 -3.72 2.51
CA PRO A 9 -6.90 -4.26 2.28
C PRO A 9 -7.92 -3.15 2.04
N GLY A 10 -8.59 -3.23 0.91
CA GLY A 10 -9.62 -2.27 0.52
C GLY A 10 -9.13 -1.08 -0.29
N SER A 11 -7.85 -0.72 -0.21
CA SER A 11 -7.26 0.23 -1.16
C SER A 11 -7.38 -0.31 -2.59
N GLN A 12 -7.43 0.56 -3.58
CA GLN A 12 -7.61 0.18 -4.98
C GLN A 12 -6.32 0.40 -5.75
N ILE A 13 -5.78 -0.65 -6.36
CA ILE A 13 -4.66 -0.55 -7.28
C ILE A 13 -5.22 -0.13 -8.63
N ALA A 14 -4.83 1.06 -9.07
CA ALA A 14 -5.31 1.67 -10.31
C ALA A 14 -4.50 1.20 -11.52
N ALA A 15 -3.18 1.11 -11.34
CA ALA A 15 -2.25 0.72 -12.41
C ALA A 15 -0.95 0.17 -11.82
N VAL A 16 -0.30 -0.70 -12.61
CA VAL A 16 1.12 -1.02 -12.48
C VAL A 16 1.80 -0.50 -13.75
N VAL A 17 2.82 0.34 -13.59
CA VAL A 17 3.57 0.95 -14.69
C VAL A 17 5.02 0.54 -14.56
N VAL A 18 5.59 0.05 -15.66
CA VAL A 18 7.01 -0.25 -15.79
C VAL A 18 7.60 0.78 -16.74
N ASP A 19 8.59 1.54 -16.29
CA ASP A 19 9.31 2.54 -17.07
C ASP A 19 10.82 2.38 -16.85
N GLY A 20 11.49 1.73 -17.80
CA GLY A 20 12.88 1.30 -17.64
C GLY A 20 13.04 0.40 -16.42
N ASP A 21 13.91 0.81 -15.49
CA ASP A 21 14.19 0.09 -14.25
C ASP A 21 13.33 0.58 -13.08
N GLU A 22 12.27 1.37 -13.33
CA GLU A 22 11.31 1.79 -12.32
C GLU A 22 9.98 1.03 -12.47
N VAL A 23 9.47 0.48 -11.36
CA VAL A 23 8.13 -0.10 -11.28
C VAL A 23 7.30 0.72 -10.31
N SER A 24 6.16 1.24 -10.77
CA SER A 24 5.23 2.03 -9.97
C SER A 24 3.89 1.32 -9.83
N ILE A 25 3.42 1.17 -8.59
CA ILE A 25 2.09 0.65 -8.25
C ILE A 25 1.25 1.83 -7.74
N ARG A 26 0.26 2.24 -8.54
CA ARG A 26 -0.63 3.37 -8.22
C ARG A 26 -1.84 2.91 -7.42
N PHE A 27 -2.17 3.69 -6.39
CA PHE A 27 -3.34 3.52 -5.54
C PHE A 27 -4.31 4.68 -5.73
N GLU A 28 -5.53 4.39 -6.17
CA GLU A 28 -6.61 5.36 -6.35
C GLU A 28 -7.96 4.73 -6.00
N PRO A 29 -8.44 4.86 -4.75
CA PRO A 29 -7.78 5.50 -3.60
C PRO A 29 -6.84 4.55 -2.81
N ALA A 30 -5.88 5.14 -2.07
CA ALA A 30 -5.27 4.51 -0.89
C ALA A 30 -6.00 4.94 0.39
N TYR A 31 -6.32 4.00 1.28
CA TYR A 31 -6.90 4.32 2.58
C TYR A 31 -5.83 4.53 3.63
N VAL A 32 -5.84 5.69 4.28
CA VAL A 32 -4.83 6.11 5.26
C VAL A 32 -5.44 6.09 6.66
N ILE A 33 -4.77 5.39 7.57
CA ILE A 33 -5.10 5.30 8.99
C ILE A 33 -4.12 6.16 9.77
N LYS A 34 -4.64 7.09 10.57
CA LYS A 34 -3.85 7.91 11.50
C LYS A 34 -4.19 7.52 12.93
N THR A 35 -3.15 7.26 13.72
CA THR A 35 -3.25 6.95 15.15
C THR A 35 -2.52 8.01 15.95
N MET A 36 -3.19 8.62 16.92
CA MET A 36 -2.59 9.62 17.82
C MET A 36 -2.04 8.94 19.08
N THR A 37 -0.87 9.36 19.52
CA THR A 37 -0.20 8.86 20.73
C THR A 37 -1.10 9.04 21.95
N GLY A 38 -1.27 7.97 22.72
CA GLY A 38 -2.07 8.01 23.95
C GLY A 38 -3.58 7.99 23.71
N SER A 39 -4.04 7.86 22.47
CA SER A 39 -5.45 7.67 22.13
C SER A 39 -5.68 6.32 21.46
N VAL A 40 -6.81 5.69 21.80
CA VAL A 40 -7.35 4.54 21.05
C VAL A 40 -8.10 4.99 19.79
N GLU A 41 -8.32 6.30 19.65
CA GLU A 41 -8.98 6.88 18.49
C GLU A 41 -8.07 6.83 17.28
N ARG A 42 -8.60 6.26 16.20
CA ARG A 42 -7.98 6.26 14.88
C ARG A 42 -8.88 7.02 13.93
N THR A 43 -8.32 7.62 12.89
CA THR A 43 -9.11 8.25 11.83
C THR A 43 -8.77 7.61 10.49
N ARG A 44 -9.80 7.41 9.67
CA ARG A 44 -9.66 6.93 8.30
C ARG A 44 -9.77 8.11 7.35
N TRP A 45 -8.87 8.12 6.39
CA TRP A 45 -8.77 9.09 5.32
C TRP A 45 -8.59 8.33 4.01
N TRP A 46 -8.81 8.99 2.89
CA TRP A 46 -8.31 8.49 1.61
C TRP A 46 -7.39 9.52 0.98
N GLN A 47 -6.40 9.03 0.24
CA GLN A 47 -5.48 9.83 -0.54
C GLN A 47 -4.93 8.96 -1.68
N ASN A 48 -4.72 9.55 -2.86
CA ASN A 48 -4.04 8.84 -3.93
C ASN A 48 -2.55 8.75 -3.63
N GLY A 49 -1.87 7.78 -4.23
CA GLY A 49 -0.42 7.68 -4.11
C GLY A 49 0.15 6.52 -4.91
N ALA A 50 1.47 6.43 -4.93
CA ALA A 50 2.19 5.40 -5.63
C ALA A 50 3.32 4.83 -4.77
N LEU A 51 3.41 3.50 -4.73
CA LEU A 51 4.64 2.82 -4.35
C LEU A 51 5.55 2.77 -5.57
N VAL A 52 6.71 3.38 -5.47
CA VAL A 52 7.67 3.47 -6.56
C VAL A 52 8.95 2.73 -6.17
N PHE A 53 9.30 1.74 -6.99
CA PHE A 53 10.45 0.88 -6.82
C PHE A 53 11.50 1.20 -7.90
N SER A 54 12.76 1.41 -7.50
CA SER A 54 13.86 1.70 -8.43
C SER A 54 14.86 0.55 -8.49
N ASP A 55 15.51 0.38 -9.65
CA ASP A 55 16.29 -0.83 -9.99
C ASP A 55 15.43 -2.08 -9.80
N ALA A 56 14.23 -2.05 -10.39
CA ALA A 56 13.12 -2.92 -10.07
C ALA A 56 12.80 -3.91 -11.19
N GLU A 57 12.48 -5.13 -10.79
CA GLU A 57 11.99 -6.19 -11.65
C GLU A 57 10.56 -6.57 -11.19
N LEU A 58 9.62 -6.51 -12.14
CA LEU A 58 8.27 -7.06 -11.97
C LEU A 58 8.32 -8.54 -12.34
N ALA A 59 7.83 -9.42 -11.46
CA ALA A 59 7.76 -10.84 -11.76
C ALA A 59 6.82 -11.08 -12.95
N ASP A 60 7.27 -11.91 -13.91
CA ASP A 60 6.58 -12.22 -15.16
C ASP A 60 6.06 -13.66 -15.21
N ASP A 61 6.11 -14.37 -14.08
CA ASP A 61 5.66 -15.75 -13.94
C ASP A 61 4.13 -15.90 -13.97
N GLU A 62 3.41 -14.81 -13.69
CA GLU A 62 1.95 -14.70 -13.82
C GLU A 62 1.58 -13.40 -14.56
N PRO A 63 0.53 -13.41 -15.41
CA PRO A 63 0.05 -12.17 -16.01
C PRO A 63 -0.47 -11.20 -14.95
N LEU A 64 -0.25 -9.91 -15.16
CA LEU A 64 -0.83 -8.88 -14.29
C LEU A 64 -2.36 -9.02 -14.24
N PRO A 65 -2.98 -8.83 -13.06
CA PRO A 65 -4.44 -8.82 -12.93
C PRO A 65 -5.05 -7.71 -13.79
N THR A 66 -6.33 -7.85 -14.12
CA THR A 66 -7.08 -6.73 -14.70
C THR A 66 -7.19 -5.61 -13.68
N LEU A 67 -6.76 -4.41 -14.07
CA LEU A 67 -6.79 -3.20 -13.25
C LEU A 67 -7.74 -2.17 -13.89
N PRO A 68 -8.40 -1.31 -13.09
CA PRO A 68 -8.22 -1.14 -11.65
C PRO A 68 -8.90 -2.26 -10.83
N ALA A 69 -8.34 -2.59 -9.66
CA ALA A 69 -8.88 -3.63 -8.80
C ALA A 69 -8.58 -3.40 -7.31
N ARG A 70 -9.40 -3.99 -6.44
CA ARG A 70 -9.23 -3.94 -4.99
C ARG A 70 -7.98 -4.74 -4.59
N CYS A 71 -7.16 -4.15 -3.74
CA CYS A 71 -6.08 -4.84 -3.05
C CYS A 71 -6.68 -5.64 -1.88
N ASN A 72 -6.38 -6.93 -1.85
CA ASN A 72 -6.82 -7.86 -0.81
C ASN A 72 -5.82 -7.93 0.36
N GLY A 73 -4.76 -7.13 0.33
CA GLY A 73 -3.66 -7.15 1.28
C GLY A 73 -2.34 -7.58 0.63
N GLY A 74 -1.36 -7.92 1.44
CA GLY A 74 -0.04 -8.32 0.96
C GLY A 74 1.10 -7.81 1.82
N ASP A 75 2.31 -8.03 1.33
CA ASP A 75 3.53 -7.64 2.03
C ASP A 75 4.28 -6.58 1.22
N VAL A 76 4.81 -5.57 1.91
CA VAL A 76 5.77 -4.60 1.37
C VAL A 76 6.99 -4.64 2.28
N GLY A 77 8.16 -4.92 1.73
CA GLY A 77 9.37 -5.07 2.52
C GLY A 77 10.49 -4.15 2.07
N GLU A 78 11.29 -3.72 3.05
CA GLU A 78 12.50 -2.93 2.88
C GLU A 78 13.55 -3.39 3.88
N ASN A 79 14.75 -3.69 3.39
CA ASN A 79 15.87 -4.24 4.15
C ASN A 79 15.47 -5.45 5.02
N VAL A 80 15.37 -5.25 6.34
CA VAL A 80 15.02 -6.29 7.33
C VAL A 80 13.56 -6.24 7.78
N TYR A 81 12.79 -5.26 7.30
CA TYR A 81 11.40 -5.04 7.66
C TYR A 81 10.46 -5.57 6.58
N THR A 82 9.38 -6.19 7.02
CA THR A 82 8.23 -6.55 6.19
C THR A 82 6.97 -5.99 6.84
N TYR A 83 6.29 -5.10 6.13
CA TYR A 83 5.01 -4.54 6.52
C TYR A 83 3.90 -5.39 5.90
N ARG A 84 3.11 -6.03 6.75
CA ARG A 84 1.99 -6.86 6.33
C ARG A 84 0.70 -6.07 6.38
N ASP A 85 -0.04 -6.09 5.28
CA ASP A 85 -1.33 -5.44 5.07
C ASP A 85 -1.34 -3.92 5.31
N MET A 86 -0.16 -3.31 5.39
CA MET A 86 -0.02 -1.87 5.57
C MET A 86 1.29 -1.34 4.98
N ILE A 87 1.34 -0.04 4.70
CA ILE A 87 2.56 0.69 4.29
C ILE A 87 2.74 1.89 5.24
N PRO A 88 3.90 2.07 5.90
CA PRO A 88 4.10 3.25 6.75
C PRO A 88 4.14 4.53 5.90
N VAL A 89 3.67 5.63 6.45
CA VAL A 89 3.73 6.95 5.80
C VAL A 89 4.56 7.91 6.67
N PRO A 90 5.68 8.45 6.15
CA PRO A 90 6.28 8.14 4.85
C PRO A 90 6.96 6.76 4.82
N LEU A 91 7.11 6.19 3.63
CA LEU A 91 8.02 5.09 3.35
C LEU A 91 9.07 5.58 2.36
N GLN A 92 10.33 5.49 2.73
CA GLN A 92 11.46 5.72 1.83
C GLN A 92 12.65 4.89 2.32
N SER A 93 13.21 4.08 1.44
CA SER A 93 14.34 3.24 1.77
C SER A 93 15.22 2.96 0.55
N HIS A 94 16.53 2.91 0.79
CA HIS A 94 17.52 2.41 -0.15
C HIS A 94 18.04 1.07 0.37
N GLY A 95 18.21 0.10 -0.53
CA GLY A 95 18.51 -1.28 -0.21
C GLY A 95 17.40 -2.23 -0.68
N ARG A 96 17.53 -3.51 -0.33
CA ARG A 96 16.63 -4.57 -0.82
C ARG A 96 15.18 -4.21 -0.50
N ALA A 97 14.36 -4.00 -1.53
CA ALA A 97 12.95 -3.73 -1.43
C ALA A 97 12.15 -4.77 -2.21
N HIS A 98 10.91 -5.01 -1.79
CA HIS A 98 9.99 -5.87 -2.51
C HIS A 98 8.53 -5.60 -2.16
N CYS A 99 7.61 -6.07 -2.99
CA CYS A 99 6.23 -6.28 -2.58
C CYS A 99 5.64 -7.56 -3.15
N ALA A 100 4.61 -8.06 -2.48
CA ALA A 100 3.72 -9.11 -2.95
C ALA A 100 2.27 -8.69 -2.60
N LEU A 101 1.60 -8.02 -3.53
CA LEU A 101 0.26 -7.47 -3.32
C LEU A 101 -0.80 -8.36 -3.96
N LYS A 102 -1.81 -8.75 -3.19
CA LYS A 102 -2.87 -9.67 -3.63
C LYS A 102 -4.00 -8.90 -4.28
N VAL A 103 -4.43 -9.34 -5.47
CA VAL A 103 -5.52 -8.72 -6.23
C VAL A 103 -6.36 -9.83 -6.87
N GLY A 104 -7.57 -10.05 -6.35
CA GLY A 104 -8.36 -11.22 -6.72
C GLY A 104 -7.58 -12.50 -6.42
N ASP A 105 -7.42 -13.36 -7.43
CA ASP A 105 -6.65 -14.61 -7.36
C ASP A 105 -5.16 -14.45 -7.78
N ALA A 106 -4.75 -13.25 -8.19
CA ALA A 106 -3.38 -12.97 -8.66
C ALA A 106 -2.55 -12.24 -7.60
N THR A 107 -1.22 -12.27 -7.75
CA THR A 107 -0.29 -11.50 -6.90
C THR A 107 0.66 -10.66 -7.74
N ILE A 108 0.68 -9.35 -7.50
CA ILE A 108 1.67 -8.44 -8.09
C ILE A 108 2.94 -8.54 -7.25
N ARG A 109 4.03 -9.04 -7.84
CA ARG A 109 5.33 -9.21 -7.17
C ARG A 109 6.40 -8.32 -7.81
N VAL A 110 7.08 -7.52 -6.98
CA VAL A 110 8.19 -6.66 -7.41
C VAL A 110 9.38 -6.89 -6.48
N THR A 111 10.58 -6.94 -7.04
CA THR A 111 11.86 -6.85 -6.30
C THR A 111 12.64 -5.64 -6.79
N ALA A 112 13.36 -4.95 -5.90
CA ALA A 112 14.02 -3.69 -6.22
C ALA A 112 15.20 -3.36 -5.29
N ALA A 113 16.00 -2.35 -5.65
CA ALA A 113 17.08 -1.81 -4.81
C ALA A 113 16.70 -0.53 -4.05
N ALA A 114 15.50 0.00 -4.25
CA ALA A 114 14.93 1.08 -3.44
C ALA A 114 13.40 1.07 -3.52
N VAL A 115 12.75 1.68 -2.51
CA VAL A 115 11.31 1.95 -2.51
C VAL A 115 11.02 3.32 -1.92
N ARG A 116 10.07 4.04 -2.51
CA ARG A 116 9.49 5.26 -1.95
C ARG A 116 7.97 5.27 -2.13
N LEU A 117 7.27 5.78 -1.13
CA LEU A 117 5.86 6.09 -1.22
C LEU A 117 5.70 7.58 -1.57
N VAL A 118 5.04 7.85 -2.69
CA VAL A 118 4.67 9.20 -3.12
C VAL A 118 3.18 9.38 -2.87
N MET A 119 2.82 10.30 -1.97
CA MET A 119 1.41 10.66 -1.73
C MET A 119 1.02 11.83 -2.63
N GLU A 120 -0.15 11.73 -3.24
CA GLU A 120 -0.66 12.71 -4.20
C GLU A 120 -1.77 13.56 -3.56
N ASP A 121 -1.88 14.82 -3.98
CA ASP A 121 -2.89 15.76 -3.49
C ASP A 121 -2.98 15.86 -1.96
N VAL A 122 -4.15 16.28 -1.45
CA VAL A 122 -4.44 16.44 -0.02
C VAL A 122 -5.34 15.30 0.46
N PRO A 123 -5.04 14.65 1.59
CA PRO A 123 -5.87 13.58 2.13
C PRO A 123 -7.27 14.09 2.47
N ARG A 124 -8.30 13.29 2.17
CA ARG A 124 -9.69 13.59 2.50
C ARG A 124 -10.18 12.73 3.65
N TYR A 125 -10.80 13.37 4.64
CA TYR A 125 -11.35 12.70 5.81
C TYR A 125 -12.53 11.79 5.44
N ILE A 126 -12.60 10.62 6.06
CA ILE A 126 -13.76 9.71 5.95
C ILE A 126 -14.47 9.63 7.30
N GLU A 127 -13.80 9.13 8.33
CA GLU A 127 -14.44 8.82 9.62
C GLU A 127 -13.46 8.71 10.79
N HIS A 128 -14.01 8.74 12.01
CA HIS A 128 -13.34 8.29 13.23
C HIS A 128 -13.63 6.80 13.42
N ILE A 129 -12.58 6.00 13.54
CA ILE A 129 -12.65 4.57 13.82
C ILE A 129 -12.73 4.39 15.33
N ARG A 130 -13.85 3.85 15.81
CA ARG A 130 -14.02 3.54 17.23
C ARG A 130 -13.25 2.27 17.60
N PRO A 131 -12.76 2.16 18.85
CA PRO A 131 -12.20 0.91 19.35
C PRO A 131 -13.30 -0.17 19.37
N GLY A 132 -13.09 -1.30 18.69
CA GLY A 132 -13.98 -2.46 18.76
C GLY A 132 -14.82 -2.78 17.51
N THR A 133 -14.74 -2.01 16.43
CA THR A 133 -15.41 -2.38 15.17
C THR A 133 -14.51 -3.27 14.34
N VAL A 134 -14.68 -4.59 14.46
CA VAL A 134 -14.33 -5.52 13.39
C VAL A 134 -15.36 -5.29 12.30
N SER A 135 -14.95 -4.78 11.13
CA SER A 135 -15.80 -4.81 9.94
C SER A 135 -16.02 -6.27 9.58
N GLN A 136 -17.12 -6.85 10.06
CA GLN A 136 -17.65 -8.08 9.48
C GLN A 136 -18.20 -7.73 8.10
N GLU A 137 -17.42 -7.97 7.05
CA GLU A 137 -17.99 -8.28 5.75
C GLU A 137 -18.05 -9.80 5.64
N GLY A 138 -19.17 -10.34 6.14
CA GLY A 138 -19.59 -11.71 5.94
C GLY A 138 -21.01 -11.72 5.40
N SER A 139 -21.16 -12.08 4.13
CA SER A 139 -22.29 -12.81 3.57
C SER A 139 -21.88 -13.38 2.22
#